data_AF-A0A0D6KY63-F1
#
_entry.id   AF-A0A0D6KY63-F1
#
_cell.length_a   1.000
_cell.length_b   1.000
_cell.length_c   1.000
_cell.angle_alpha   90.00
_cell.angle_beta   90.00
_cell.angle_gamma   90.00
#
_symmetry.space_group_name_H-M   'P 1'
#
loop_
_entity.id
_entity.type
_entity.pdbx_description
1 polymer ?
#
loop_
_entity_poly.entity_id
_entity_poly.type
_entity_poly.pdbx_seq_one_letter_code
_entity_poly.pdbx_strand_id
1 'polypeptide(L)'
;MLQVGKAAQRTGSSRLWNFDFEQMTTEELKGKIRRLNSKAGQMKMDLHDLAEGLPTDFEKLMDVAAETYAIYRELDELKQQLKKMEKGE
;
A
#
# COMPACT_ATOMS: atom_id res chain seq x y z
N MET A 1 -47.13 24.21 -6.78
CA MET A 1 -46.72 22.81 -6.99
C MET A 1 -45.34 22.80 -7.62
N LEU A 2 -44.29 22.49 -6.85
CA LEU A 2 -43.02 22.03 -7.41
C LEU A 2 -42.56 20.88 -6.49
N GLN A 3 -42.55 19.68 -7.04
CA GLN A 3 -41.95 18.52 -6.40
C GLN A 3 -40.68 18.15 -7.18
N VAL A 4 -39.82 17.43 -6.47
CA VAL A 4 -38.72 16.57 -6.92
C VAL A 4 -37.31 17.19 -6.83
N GLY A 5 -36.50 16.56 -5.97
CA GLY A 5 -35.06 16.75 -5.88
C GLY A 5 -34.44 16.11 -4.63
N LYS A 6 -34.64 14.80 -4.41
CA LYS A 6 -33.84 13.99 -3.46
C LYS A 6 -32.53 13.58 -4.17
N ALA A 7 -31.37 14.03 -3.68
CA ALA A 7 -30.03 13.44 -3.84
C ALA A 7 -29.03 14.39 -3.14
N ALA A 8 -28.00 14.00 -2.39
CA ALA A 8 -27.39 12.71 -2.17
C ALA A 8 -26.72 12.74 -0.77
N GLN A 9 -26.85 11.64 -0.04
CA GLN A 9 -25.94 11.30 1.05
C GLN A 9 -24.68 10.67 0.45
N ARG A 10 -23.58 10.70 1.22
CA ARG A 10 -22.24 10.11 0.96
C ARG A 10 -21.41 11.04 0.05
N THR A 11 -20.29 11.58 0.49
CA THR A 11 -19.09 10.82 0.83
C THR A 11 -18.19 11.61 1.78
N GLY A 12 -17.96 11.10 2.98
CA GLY A 12 -16.92 11.55 3.88
C GLY A 12 -16.04 10.37 4.26
N SER A 13 -15.06 10.04 3.42
CA SER A 13 -13.88 9.28 3.85
C SER A 13 -12.71 9.71 2.97
N SER A 14 -11.65 10.18 3.62
CA SER A 14 -10.53 10.88 3.00
C SER A 14 -9.69 9.90 2.17
N ARG A 15 -9.92 9.87 0.85
CA ARG A 15 -9.27 8.98 -0.11
C ARG A 15 -7.91 9.54 -0.55
N LEU A 16 -6.88 9.40 0.28
CA LEU A 16 -5.51 9.63 -0.19
C LEU A 16 -4.72 8.33 -0.42
N TRP A 17 -5.24 7.18 0.03
CA TRP A 17 -4.67 5.86 -0.27
C TRP A 17 -5.81 4.86 -0.46
N ASN A 18 -6.56 5.03 -1.54
CA ASN A 18 -7.60 4.08 -1.94
C ASN A 18 -6.98 2.98 -2.79
N PHE A 19 -6.45 1.97 -2.12
CA PHE A 19 -6.28 0.70 -2.77
C PHE A 19 -7.55 -0.12 -2.52
N ASP A 20 -8.32 -0.38 -3.57
CA ASP A 20 -9.51 -1.24 -3.53
C ASP A 20 -9.09 -2.73 -3.39
N PHE A 21 -8.35 -3.07 -2.33
CA PHE A 21 -7.95 -4.44 -2.01
C PHE A 21 -9.13 -5.32 -1.62
N GLU A 22 -10.24 -4.71 -1.22
CA GLU A 22 -11.46 -5.41 -0.81
C GLU A 22 -12.16 -6.16 -1.95
N GLN A 23 -11.80 -5.88 -3.21
CA GLN A 23 -12.39 -6.54 -4.39
C GLN A 23 -11.54 -7.70 -4.94
N MET A 24 -10.36 -7.96 -4.38
CA MET A 24 -9.47 -9.04 -4.83
C MET A 24 -9.84 -10.38 -4.20
N THR A 25 -9.68 -11.47 -4.96
CA THR A 25 -9.74 -12.84 -4.44
C THR A 25 -8.52 -13.15 -3.55
N THR A 26 -8.63 -14.19 -2.71
CA THR A 26 -7.52 -14.64 -1.85
C THR A 26 -6.27 -15.02 -2.66
N GLU A 27 -6.44 -15.65 -3.83
CA GLU A 27 -5.34 -16.01 -4.73
C GLU A 27 -4.68 -14.78 -5.38
N GLU A 28 -5.47 -13.78 -5.79
CA GLU A 28 -4.93 -12.52 -6.31
C GLU A 28 -4.14 -11.77 -5.22
N LEU A 29 -4.64 -11.76 -3.98
CA LEU A 29 -3.93 -11.18 -2.84
C LEU A 29 -2.60 -11.89 -2.57
N LYS A 30 -2.58 -13.23 -2.51
CA LYS A 30 -1.34 -14.01 -2.35
C LYS A 30 -0.34 -13.70 -3.47
N GLY A 31 -0.82 -13.63 -4.72
CA GLY A 31 0.00 -13.26 -5.88
C GLY A 31 0.61 -11.86 -5.75
N LYS A 32 -0.20 -10.87 -5.33
CA LYS A 32 0.29 -9.50 -5.12
C LYS A 32 1.27 -9.40 -3.95
N ILE A 33 0.98 -10.04 -2.81
CA ILE A 33 1.87 -10.12 -1.65
C ILE A 33 3.23 -10.71 -2.03
N ARG A 34 3.25 -11.78 -2.84
CA ARG A 34 4.51 -12.38 -3.31
C ARG A 34 5.35 -11.38 -4.11
N ARG A 35 4.74 -10.67 -5.06
CA ARG A 35 5.43 -9.66 -5.88
C ARG A 35 5.95 -8.50 -5.02
N LEU A 36 5.13 -7.99 -4.10
CA LEU A 36 5.51 -6.90 -3.21
C LEU A 36 6.58 -7.32 -2.20
N ASN A 37 6.59 -8.56 -1.69
CA ASN A 37 7.68 -9.05 -0.84
C ASN A 37 9.02 -8.98 -1.56
N SER A 38 9.11 -9.42 -2.82
CA SER A 38 10.34 -9.34 -3.61
C SER A 38 10.78 -7.89 -3.82
N LYS A 39 9.85 -7.01 -4.20
CA LYS A 39 10.16 -5.58 -4.41
C LYS A 39 10.56 -4.89 -3.10
N ALA A 40 9.90 -5.18 -1.98
CA ALA A 40 10.24 -4.64 -0.67
C ALA A 40 11.64 -5.09 -0.22
N GLY A 41 12.00 -6.34 -0.53
CA GLY A 41 13.36 -6.85 -0.32
C GLY A 41 14.41 -6.04 -1.10
N GLN A 42 14.15 -5.72 -2.37
CA GLN A 42 15.04 -4.89 -3.17
C GLN A 42 15.16 -3.47 -2.59
N MET A 43 14.03 -2.80 -2.31
CA MET A 43 14.03 -1.45 -1.73
C MET A 43 14.80 -1.38 -0.40
N LYS A 44 14.70 -2.44 0.41
CA LYS A 44 15.46 -2.54 1.66
C LYS A 44 16.97 -2.56 1.40
N MET A 45 17.43 -3.31 0.39
CA MET A 45 18.85 -3.36 0.03
C MET A 45 19.30 -2.03 -0.57
N ASP A 46 18.50 -1.43 -1.46
CA ASP A 46 18.81 -0.13 -2.04
C ASP A 46 18.95 0.97 -0.97
N LEU A 47 18.04 0.99 0.02
CA LEU A 47 18.14 1.92 1.16
C LEU A 47 19.36 1.64 2.05
N HIS A 48 19.69 0.36 2.27
CA HIS A 48 20.88 -0.04 3.02
C HIS A 48 22.15 0.46 2.34
N ASP A 49 22.30 0.18 1.05
CA ASP A 49 23.49 0.54 0.28
C ASP A 49 23.63 2.06 0.16
N LEU A 50 22.51 2.78 -0.01
CA LEU A 50 22.49 4.25 0.03
C LEU A 50 23.00 4.78 1.38
N ALA A 51 22.57 4.19 2.50
CA ALA A 51 22.96 4.62 3.83
C ALA A 51 24.45 4.31 4.13
N GLU A 52 24.97 3.18 3.66
CA GLU A 52 26.40 2.85 3.76
C GLU A 52 27.29 3.79 2.93
N GLY A 53 26.79 4.29 1.80
CA GLY A 53 27.53 5.14 0.85
C GLY A 53 27.65 6.61 1.22
N LEU A 54 27.04 7.05 2.33
CA LEU A 54 27.04 8.46 2.74
C LEU A 54 28.47 9.00 2.96
N PRO A 55 28.76 10.27 2.59
CA PRO A 55 27.81 11.33 2.22
C PRO A 55 27.37 11.31 0.74
N THR A 56 27.79 10.35 -0.06
CA THR A 56 27.38 10.23 -1.47
C THR A 56 25.86 10.11 -1.57
N ASP A 57 25.24 10.80 -2.52
CA ASP A 57 23.79 10.71 -2.82
C ASP A 57 22.86 11.01 -1.63
N PHE A 58 23.31 11.75 -0.61
CA PHE A 58 22.51 12.06 0.58
C PHE A 58 21.17 12.73 0.26
N GLU A 59 21.05 13.43 -0.88
CA GLU A 59 19.80 14.06 -1.31
C GLU A 59 18.68 13.05 -1.60
N LYS A 60 19.03 11.80 -1.95
CA LYS A 60 18.07 10.73 -2.27
C LYS A 60 17.50 10.05 -1.02
N LEU A 61 18.08 10.29 0.16
CA LEU A 61 17.78 9.54 1.38
C LEU A 61 16.29 9.58 1.74
N MET A 62 15.68 10.75 1.66
CA MET A 62 14.27 10.94 2.01
C MET A 62 13.34 10.22 1.03
N ASP A 63 13.64 10.27 -0.27
CA ASP A 63 12.81 9.66 -1.31
C ASP A 63 12.88 8.13 -1.23
N VAL A 64 14.09 7.56 -1.16
CA VAL A 64 14.28 6.11 -1.06
C VAL A 64 13.68 5.57 0.24
N ALA A 65 13.82 6.29 1.35
CA ALA A 65 13.19 5.90 2.61
C ALA A 65 11.66 5.95 2.54
N ALA A 66 11.09 6.99 1.92
CA ALA A 66 9.64 7.14 1.76
C ALA A 66 9.06 6.02 0.89
N GLU A 67 9.71 5.68 -0.23
CA GLU A 67 9.29 4.58 -1.10
C GLU A 67 9.41 3.22 -0.41
N THR A 68 10.50 3.00 0.33
CA THR A 68 10.70 1.79 1.14
C THR A 68 9.62 1.65 2.19
N TYR A 69 9.27 2.74 2.90
CA TYR A 69 8.17 2.73 3.85
C TYR A 69 6.83 2.41 3.18
N ALA A 70 6.52 3.09 2.08
CA ALA A 70 5.25 2.92 1.38
C ALA A 70 5.00 1.47 0.96
N ILE A 71 6.04 0.79 0.45
CA ILE A 71 5.89 -0.60 0.00
C ILE A 71 5.74 -1.58 1.17
N TYR A 72 6.45 -1.37 2.28
CA TYR A 72 6.27 -2.20 3.48
C TYR A 72 4.90 -1.99 4.12
N ARG A 73 4.38 -0.76 4.10
CA ARG A 73 3.03 -0.46 4.57
C ARG A 73 1.97 -1.17 3.71
N GLU A 74 2.05 -1.07 2.39
CA GLU A 74 1.13 -1.75 1.47
C GLU A 74 1.17 -3.28 1.67
N LEU A 75 2.38 -3.83 1.82
CA LEU A 75 2.58 -5.26 2.06
C LEU A 75 1.94 -5.73 3.38
N ASP A 76 2.02 -4.93 4.45
CA ASP A 76 1.40 -5.24 5.73
C ASP A 76 -0.13 -5.19 5.63
N GLU A 77 -0.69 -4.14 5.02
CA GLU A 77 -2.13 -4.00 4.79
C GLU A 77 -2.71 -5.20 4.02
N LEU A 78 -2.02 -5.66 2.97
CA LEU A 78 -2.43 -6.83 2.19
C LEU A 78 -2.36 -8.13 3.00
N LYS A 79 -1.32 -8.33 3.81
CA LYS A 79 -1.20 -9.51 4.69
C LYS A 79 -2.29 -9.53 5.74
N GLN A 80 -2.63 -8.37 6.31
CA GLN A 80 -3.74 -8.24 7.24
C GLN A 80 -5.08 -8.56 6.56
N GLN A 81 -5.30 -8.08 5.33
CA GLN A 81 -6.50 -8.36 4.56
C GLN A 81 -6.64 -9.85 4.24
N LEU A 82 -5.56 -10.49 3.75
CA LEU A 82 -5.57 -11.93 3.47
C LEU A 82 -5.91 -12.73 4.73
N LYS A 83 -5.30 -12.40 5.87
CA LYS A 83 -5.58 -13.05 7.16
C LYS A 83 -7.03 -12.88 7.62
N LYS A 84 -7.68 -11.75 7.31
CA LYS A 84 -9.11 -11.55 7.62
C LYS A 84 -9.99 -12.46 6.77
N MET A 85 -9.68 -12.58 5.48
CA MET A 85 -10.43 -13.44 4.56
C MET A 85 -10.27 -14.92 4.92
N GLU A 86 -9.04 -15.38 5.19
CA GLU A 86 -8.76 -16.78 5.58
C GLU A 86 -9.34 -17.17 6.95
N LYS A 87 -9.69 -16.20 7.81
CA LYS A 87 -10.35 -16.46 9.12
C LYS A 87 -11.88 -16.44 9.04
N GLY A 88 -12.43 -15.89 7.97
CA GLY A 88 -13.87 -15.86 7.71
C GLY A 88 -14.38 -17.04 6.87
N GLU A 89 -13.45 -17.86 6.35
CA GLU A 89 -13.66 -19.16 5.71
C GLU A 89 -13.57 -20.30 6.75
#